data_AF-A0A7S1E0L4-F1
#
_entry.id   AF-A0A7S1E0L4-F1
#
_cell.length_a   1.000
_cell.length_b   1.000
_cell.length_c   1.000
_cell.angle_alpha   90.00
_cell.angle_beta   90.00
_cell.angle_gamma   90.00
#
_symmetry.space_group_name_H-M   'P 1'
#
loop_
_entity.id
_entity.type
_entity.pdbx_description
1 polymer ?
#
loop_
_entity_poly.entity_id
_entity_poly.type
_entity_poly.pdbx_seq_one_letter_code
_entity_poly.pdbx_strand_id
1 'polypeptide(L)'
;FNSVQIREHGVTLGDHPASATGPPVQLDWKPKNESTIDLEKYEHDRQPRRRRRQLKLSFQEREEMLSSSGFTVDQLKNAWMESLKIRQQRYETVMKGSLATKFEEMWESAFRKFNRFWTLSTAEEGIEVKSNGEEGRSFWSYVSSDDGNSLTSWLSLECLPAVKPDESKESGSSLGVFSFSRK
;
A
#
# COMPACT_ATOMS: atom_id res chain seq x y z
N PHE A 1 19.62 21.60 31.30
CA PHE A 1 19.18 20.20 31.11
C PHE A 1 20.26 19.31 31.70
N ASN A 2 19.95 18.51 32.72
CA ASN A 2 20.94 17.68 33.45
C ASN A 2 20.58 16.19 33.49
N SER A 3 19.34 15.81 33.17
CA SER A 3 18.88 14.42 33.21
C SER A 3 18.08 14.05 31.97
N VAL A 4 18.09 12.75 31.67
CA VAL A 4 17.36 12.12 30.57
C VAL A 4 16.32 11.19 31.16
N GLN A 5 15.06 11.35 30.74
CA GLN A 5 13.97 10.43 31.08
C GLN A 5 13.80 9.42 29.95
N ILE A 6 13.89 8.13 30.28
CA ILE A 6 13.74 7.02 29.34
C ILE A 6 12.45 6.28 29.66
N ARG A 7 11.58 6.15 28.67
CA ARG A 7 10.33 5.37 28.75
C ARG A 7 10.44 4.12 27.88
N GLU A 8 10.19 2.98 28.48
CA GLU A 8 10.14 1.70 27.80
C GLU A 8 8.69 1.31 27.58
N HIS A 9 8.33 1.02 26.33
CA HIS A 9 6.97 0.63 25.94
C HIS A 9 6.95 -0.83 25.52
N GLY A 10 5.83 -1.50 25.81
CA GLY A 10 5.58 -2.85 25.31
C GLY A 10 5.44 -2.87 23.78
N VAL A 11 5.63 -4.05 23.20
CA VAL A 11 5.35 -4.29 21.78
C VAL A 11 3.90 -4.73 21.64
N THR A 12 3.18 -4.16 20.68
CA THR A 12 1.78 -4.48 20.38
C THR A 12 1.54 -4.55 18.87
N LEU A 13 0.39 -5.11 18.47
CA LEU A 13 -0.05 -5.12 17.07
C LEU A 13 -0.41 -3.70 16.63
N GLY A 14 0.13 -3.30 15.47
CA GLY A 14 -0.17 -2.01 14.86
C GLY A 14 -1.22 -2.09 13.76
N ASP A 15 -1.47 -0.96 13.11
CA ASP A 15 -2.36 -0.81 11.95
C ASP A 15 -1.63 -0.20 10.72
N HIS A 16 -0.32 0.01 10.83
CA HIS A 16 0.43 0.80 9.87
C HIS A 16 0.60 0.10 8.51
N PRO A 17 0.08 0.66 7.40
CA PRO A 17 0.06 0.00 6.09
C PRO A 17 1.40 -0.01 5.36
N ALA A 18 2.49 0.58 5.88
CA ALA A 18 3.79 0.57 5.19
C ALA A 18 4.55 -0.77 5.32
N SER A 19 4.12 -1.65 6.22
CA SER A 19 4.62 -3.02 6.31
C SER A 19 4.19 -3.81 5.08
N ALA A 20 5.09 -4.02 4.11
CA ALA A 20 4.76 -4.74 2.88
C ALA A 20 4.60 -6.24 3.08
N THR A 21 5.28 -6.79 4.07
CA THR A 21 5.31 -8.22 4.35
C THR A 21 5.16 -8.40 5.86
N GLY A 22 4.26 -9.28 6.30
CA GLY A 22 4.05 -9.59 7.71
C GLY A 22 3.37 -8.51 8.55
N PRO A 23 3.08 -8.85 9.82
CA PRO A 23 2.27 -8.02 10.70
C PRO A 23 2.96 -6.68 11.01
N PRO A 24 2.19 -5.59 11.11
CA PRO A 24 2.67 -4.31 11.61
C PRO A 24 2.96 -4.40 13.11
N VAL A 25 4.13 -3.89 13.52
CA VAL A 25 4.54 -3.79 14.93
C VAL A 25 4.41 -2.35 15.38
N GLN A 26 3.89 -2.15 16.59
CA GLN A 26 3.71 -0.85 17.21
C GLN A 26 4.15 -0.88 18.68
N LEU A 27 4.44 0.30 19.24
CA LEU A 27 4.65 0.45 20.68
C LEU A 27 3.31 0.68 21.37
N ASP A 28 3.12 0.01 22.50
CA ASP A 28 1.94 0.21 23.33
C ASP A 28 1.90 1.64 23.90
N TRP A 29 0.71 2.17 24.09
CA TRP A 29 0.52 3.53 24.60
C TRP A 29 0.98 3.67 26.04
N LYS A 30 0.82 2.61 26.84
CA LYS A 30 1.20 2.62 28.25
C LYS A 30 2.68 2.25 28.40
N PRO A 31 3.50 3.10 29.05
CA PRO A 31 4.87 2.73 29.35
C PRO A 31 4.87 1.57 30.34
N LYS A 32 5.74 0.60 30.08
CA LYS A 32 6.01 -0.53 30.98
C LYS A 32 6.94 -0.12 32.10
N ASN A 33 8.01 0.62 31.76
CA ASN A 33 9.00 1.12 32.71
C ASN A 33 9.36 2.57 32.39
N GLU A 34 9.72 3.32 33.42
CA GLU A 34 10.28 4.66 33.31
C GLU A 34 11.54 4.75 34.17
N SER A 35 12.61 5.34 33.63
CA SER A 35 13.85 5.56 34.36
C SER A 35 14.41 6.94 34.07
N THR A 36 15.17 7.49 35.02
CA THR A 36 15.86 8.78 34.86
C THR A 36 17.35 8.56 35.05
N ILE A 37 18.14 8.99 34.07
CA ILE A 37 19.60 8.85 34.07
C ILE A 37 20.22 10.24 33.95
N ASP A 38 21.38 10.43 34.58
CA ASP A 38 22.16 11.66 34.44
C ASP A 38 22.67 11.83 33.00
N LEU A 39 22.67 13.06 32.50
CA LEU A 39 22.99 13.34 31.10
C LEU A 39 24.43 12.95 30.73
N GLU A 40 25.40 13.25 31.59
CA GLU A 40 26.81 12.93 31.32
C GLU A 40 27.04 11.42 31.26
N LYS A 41 26.39 10.67 32.17
CA LYS A 41 26.42 9.20 32.13
C LYS A 41 25.80 8.64 30.86
N TYR A 42 24.65 9.19 30.45
CA TYR A 42 23.99 8.76 29.23
C TYR A 42 24.87 8.98 28.00
N GLU A 43 25.47 10.17 27.84
CA GLU A 43 26.32 10.48 26.68
C GLU A 43 27.63 9.68 26.69
N HIS A 44 28.21 9.41 27.86
CA HIS A 44 29.39 8.55 27.99
C HIS A 44 29.12 7.11 27.54
N ASP A 45 27.98 6.53 27.93
CA ASP A 45 27.64 5.12 27.66
C ASP A 45 26.94 4.92 26.30
N ARG A 46 26.64 6.01 25.60
CA ARG A 46 25.85 5.99 24.35
C ARG A 46 26.61 5.31 23.21
N GLN A 47 26.02 4.25 22.68
CA GLN A 47 26.54 3.58 21.49
C GLN A 47 26.48 4.48 20.23
N PRO A 48 27.35 4.24 19.24
CA PRO A 48 27.32 4.95 17.96
C PRO A 48 25.95 4.92 17.29
N ARG A 49 25.62 5.98 16.54
CA ARG A 49 24.34 6.09 15.82
C ARG A 49 24.16 4.89 14.86
N ARG A 50 23.02 4.20 15.00
CA ARG A 50 22.63 3.09 14.13
C ARG A 50 22.55 3.50 12.66
N ARG A 51 22.99 2.62 11.77
CA ARG A 51 22.84 2.76 10.31
C ARG A 51 21.40 2.47 9.90
N ARG A 52 20.94 3.03 8.77
CA ARG A 52 19.56 2.87 8.27
C ARG A 52 19.12 1.41 8.12
N ARG A 53 20.04 0.49 7.79
CA ARG A 53 19.75 -0.96 7.70
C ARG A 53 19.44 -1.59 9.06
N GLN A 54 20.08 -1.12 10.14
CA GLN A 54 19.86 -1.58 11.52
C GLN A 54 18.58 -1.00 12.17
N LEU A 55 17.87 -0.12 11.46
CA LEU A 55 16.58 0.44 11.88
C LEU A 55 15.40 -0.32 11.25
N LYS A 56 15.65 -1.24 10.31
CA LYS A 56 14.61 -2.04 9.68
C LYS A 56 14.49 -3.37 10.42
N LEU A 57 13.26 -3.73 10.76
CA LEU A 57 12.94 -5.07 11.25
C LEU A 57 12.55 -5.96 10.07
N SER A 58 13.15 -7.15 10.03
CA SER A 58 12.78 -8.23 9.11
C SER A 58 11.38 -8.76 9.42
N PHE A 59 10.90 -9.68 8.58
CA PHE A 59 9.64 -10.38 8.83
C PHE A 59 9.73 -11.25 10.09
N GLN A 60 10.79 -12.05 10.20
CA GLN A 60 11.00 -13.01 11.30
C GLN A 60 11.13 -12.29 12.64
N GLU A 61 11.92 -11.21 12.70
CA GLU A 61 12.08 -10.41 13.92
C GLU A 61 10.73 -9.85 14.42
N ARG A 62 9.86 -9.39 13.50
CA ARG A 62 8.53 -8.88 13.88
C ARG A 62 7.61 -9.97 14.39
N GLU A 63 7.60 -11.12 13.72
CA GLU A 63 6.81 -12.28 14.15
C GLU A 63 7.26 -12.80 15.51
N GLU A 64 8.58 -12.89 15.74
CA GLU A 64 9.17 -13.30 17.02
C GLU A 64 8.83 -12.30 18.13
N MET A 65 9.00 -11.00 17.88
CA MET A 65 8.65 -9.95 18.85
C MET A 65 7.17 -10.05 19.25
N LEU A 66 6.26 -10.19 18.29
CA LEU A 66 4.82 -10.27 18.56
C LEU A 66 4.44 -11.59 19.25
N SER A 67 5.01 -12.70 18.81
CA SER A 67 4.78 -14.02 19.43
C SER A 67 5.26 -14.04 20.87
N SER A 68 6.44 -13.46 21.14
CA SER A 68 6.99 -13.36 22.50
C SER A 68 6.16 -12.46 23.43
N SER A 69 5.43 -11.49 22.88
CA SER A 69 4.47 -10.67 23.62
C SER A 69 3.10 -11.33 23.86
N GLY A 70 2.90 -12.55 23.36
CA GLY A 70 1.71 -13.37 23.64
C GLY A 70 0.58 -13.26 22.62
N PHE A 71 0.82 -12.67 21.44
CA PHE A 71 -0.18 -12.65 20.36
C PHE A 71 -0.23 -13.99 19.63
N THR A 72 -1.44 -14.42 19.25
CA THR A 72 -1.63 -15.67 18.51
C THR A 72 -1.40 -15.47 17.02
N VAL A 73 -0.99 -16.54 16.32
CA VAL A 73 -0.73 -16.50 14.87
C VAL A 73 -1.93 -15.95 14.08
N ASP A 74 -3.16 -16.27 14.51
CA ASP A 74 -4.38 -15.74 13.88
C ASP A 74 -4.51 -14.23 14.05
N GLN A 75 -4.18 -13.67 15.22
CA GLN A 75 -4.17 -12.23 15.45
C GLN A 75 -3.13 -11.53 14.58
N LEU A 76 -1.93 -12.10 14.47
CA LEU A 76 -0.87 -11.58 13.58
C LEU A 76 -1.35 -11.54 12.13
N LYS A 77 -1.97 -12.63 11.66
CA LYS A 77 -2.50 -12.73 10.29
C LYS A 77 -3.59 -11.71 10.03
N ASN A 78 -4.54 -11.55 10.96
CA ASN A 78 -5.63 -10.59 10.83
C ASN A 78 -5.10 -9.15 10.75
N ALA A 79 -4.20 -8.76 11.65
CA ALA A 79 -3.58 -7.43 11.64
C ALA A 79 -2.80 -7.17 10.33
N TRP A 80 -2.12 -8.19 9.80
CA TRP A 80 -1.45 -8.08 8.52
C TRP A 80 -2.46 -7.84 7.37
N MET A 81 -3.52 -8.62 7.30
CA MET A 81 -4.57 -8.46 6.27
C MET A 81 -5.25 -7.09 6.34
N GLU A 82 -5.53 -6.59 7.54
CA GLU A 82 -6.08 -5.25 7.74
C GLU A 82 -5.14 -4.15 7.23
N SER A 83 -3.84 -4.25 7.55
CA SER A 83 -2.85 -3.28 7.07
C SER A 83 -2.73 -3.27 5.53
N LEU A 84 -2.85 -4.44 4.89
CA LEU A 84 -2.87 -4.57 3.43
C LEU A 84 -4.13 -3.94 2.83
N LYS A 85 -5.28 -4.15 3.47
CA LYS A 85 -6.54 -3.52 3.06
C LYS A 85 -6.45 -1.99 3.12
N ILE A 86 -5.90 -1.44 4.20
CA ILE A 86 -5.68 0.01 4.33
C ILE A 86 -4.73 0.51 3.23
N ARG A 87 -3.66 -0.23 2.92
CA ARG A 87 -2.74 0.11 1.83
C ARG A 87 -3.48 0.17 0.48
N GLN A 88 -4.29 -0.85 0.19
CA GLN A 88 -5.07 -0.91 -1.04
C GLN A 88 -6.03 0.26 -1.15
N GLN A 89 -6.78 0.55 -0.07
CA GLN A 89 -7.68 1.71 -0.03
C GLN A 89 -6.94 3.02 -0.28
N ARG A 90 -5.74 3.20 0.29
CA ARG A 90 -4.91 4.39 0.03
C ARG A 90 -4.48 4.48 -1.44
N TYR A 91 -4.10 3.36 -2.03
CA TYR A 91 -3.75 3.30 -3.46
C TYR A 91 -4.94 3.69 -4.33
N GLU A 92 -6.12 3.14 -4.06
CA GLU A 92 -7.35 3.48 -4.77
C GLU A 92 -7.73 4.95 -4.63
N THR A 93 -7.59 5.55 -3.44
CA THR A 93 -7.86 6.98 -3.24
C THR A 93 -6.90 7.85 -4.03
N VAL A 94 -5.61 7.51 -4.09
CA VAL A 94 -4.63 8.26 -4.89
C VAL A 94 -4.93 8.13 -6.38
N MET A 95 -5.27 6.92 -6.86
CA MET A 95 -5.60 6.69 -8.26
C MET A 95 -6.90 7.38 -8.66
N LYS A 96 -7.97 7.24 -7.86
CA LYS A 96 -9.25 7.93 -8.07
C LYS A 96 -9.08 9.43 -8.01
N GLY A 97 -8.37 9.96 -7.02
CA GLY A 97 -8.14 11.40 -6.88
C GLY A 97 -7.37 12.01 -8.06
N SER A 98 -6.38 11.29 -8.62
CA SER A 98 -5.60 11.81 -9.75
C SER A 98 -6.27 11.65 -11.12
N LEU A 99 -7.07 10.61 -11.31
CA LEU A 99 -7.79 10.37 -12.57
C LEU A 99 -9.12 11.10 -12.61
N ALA A 100 -9.91 11.05 -11.53
CA ALA A 100 -11.22 11.70 -11.47
C ALA A 100 -11.07 13.21 -11.63
N THR A 101 -10.13 13.86 -10.93
CA THR A 101 -9.91 15.31 -11.07
C THR A 101 -9.53 15.71 -12.49
N LYS A 102 -8.63 14.98 -13.14
CA LYS A 102 -8.23 15.27 -14.53
C LYS A 102 -9.37 15.01 -15.52
N PHE A 103 -10.10 13.91 -15.37
CA PHE A 103 -11.23 13.61 -16.24
C PHE A 103 -12.38 14.60 -16.03
N GLU A 104 -12.68 14.97 -14.80
CA GLU A 104 -13.71 15.96 -14.43
C GLU A 104 -13.37 17.34 -14.99
N GLU A 105 -12.12 17.81 -14.84
CA GLU A 105 -11.65 19.07 -15.44
C GLU A 105 -11.76 19.07 -16.98
N MET A 106 -11.36 17.97 -17.62
CA MET A 106 -11.48 17.81 -19.06
C MET A 106 -12.95 17.72 -19.51
N TRP A 107 -13.79 17.02 -18.76
CA TRP A 107 -15.20 16.82 -19.08
C TRP A 107 -16.01 18.10 -18.88
N GLU A 108 -15.76 18.85 -17.82
CA GLU A 108 -16.37 20.17 -17.63
C GLU A 108 -15.96 21.15 -18.72
N SER A 109 -14.69 21.12 -19.15
CA SER A 109 -14.21 21.96 -20.25
C SER A 109 -14.81 21.57 -21.60
N ALA A 110 -14.99 20.26 -21.82
CA ALA A 110 -15.66 19.72 -23.00
C ALA A 110 -17.16 20.07 -22.99
N PHE A 111 -17.85 19.88 -21.87
CA PHE A 111 -19.28 20.18 -21.72
C PHE A 111 -19.57 21.68 -21.88
N ARG A 112 -18.71 22.55 -21.33
CA ARG A 112 -18.78 24.01 -21.54
C ARG A 112 -18.70 24.40 -23.02
N LYS A 113 -17.90 23.69 -23.83
CA LYS A 113 -17.78 23.94 -25.28
C LYS A 113 -18.90 23.27 -26.07
N PHE A 114 -19.33 22.09 -25.64
CA PHE A 114 -20.41 21.33 -26.27
C PHE A 114 -21.74 22.07 -26.18
N ASN A 115 -22.09 22.64 -25.02
CA ASN A 115 -23.28 23.46 -24.86
C ASN A 115 -23.28 24.70 -25.77
N ARG A 116 -22.11 25.25 -26.12
CA ARG A 116 -21.99 26.37 -27.05
C ARG A 116 -22.21 25.97 -28.51
N PHE A 117 -21.93 24.72 -28.85
CA PHE A 117 -22.12 24.20 -30.20
C PHE A 117 -23.57 23.75 -30.44
N TRP A 118 -24.17 23.07 -29.46
CA TRP A 118 -25.55 22.59 -29.56
C TRP A 118 -26.63 23.68 -29.44
N THR A 119 -26.31 24.82 -28.81
CA THR A 119 -27.20 26.00 -28.79
C THR A 119 -27.20 26.78 -30.11
N LEU A 120 -26.18 26.62 -30.95
CA LEU A 120 -26.11 27.26 -32.27
C LEU A 120 -26.85 26.44 -33.34
N SER A 121 -26.85 25.10 -33.25
CA SER A 121 -27.56 24.26 -34.21
C SER A 121 -29.09 24.32 -34.10
N THR A 122 -29.62 24.86 -33.00
CA THR A 122 -31.06 25.07 -32.79
C THR A 122 -31.55 26.46 -33.20
N ALA A 123 -30.65 27.37 -33.63
CA ALA A 123 -30.99 28.73 -34.05
C ALA A 123 -31.12 28.89 -35.58
N GLU A 124 -30.60 27.97 -36.39
CA GLU A 124 -30.60 28.09 -37.87
C GLU A 124 -31.70 27.29 -38.57
N GLU A 125 -32.34 26.33 -37.90
CA GLU A 125 -33.53 25.67 -38.43
C GLU A 125 -34.74 26.07 -37.59
N GLY A 126 -35.67 26.80 -38.21
CA GLY A 126 -37.02 26.97 -37.68
C GLY A 126 -37.69 25.61 -37.57
N ILE A 127 -37.45 24.92 -36.46
CA ILE A 127 -38.11 23.67 -36.12
C ILE A 127 -39.31 24.04 -35.26
N GLU A 128 -40.50 23.92 -35.86
CA GLU A 128 -41.77 23.94 -35.16
C GLU A 128 -41.79 22.79 -34.13
N VAL A 129 -41.57 23.11 -32.86
CA VAL A 129 -41.70 22.16 -31.75
C VAL A 129 -43.19 21.90 -31.53
N LYS A 130 -43.71 20.83 -32.13
CA LYS A 130 -44.98 20.25 -31.69
C LYS A 130 -44.76 19.62 -30.32
N SER A 131 -45.22 20.31 -29.28
CA SER A 131 -45.30 19.79 -27.92
C SER A 131 -46.36 18.68 -27.84
N ASN A 132 -45.95 17.45 -28.15
CA ASN A 132 -46.68 16.29 -27.67
C ASN A 132 -46.07 15.95 -26.31
N GLY A 133 -46.84 16.28 -25.26
CA GLY A 133 -46.44 16.06 -23.89
C GLY A 133 -46.14 14.59 -23.65
N GLU A 134 -44.91 14.31 -23.24
CA GLU A 134 -44.54 13.17 -22.42
C GLU A 134 -43.29 13.58 -21.63
N GLU A 135 -43.31 13.23 -20.35
CA GLU A 135 -42.52 13.82 -19.28
C GLU A 135 -41.00 13.77 -19.53
N GLY A 136 -40.33 14.87 -19.21
CA GLY A 136 -38.89 15.03 -19.38
C GLY A 136 -38.10 13.98 -18.60
N ARG A 137 -37.63 12.95 -19.31
CA ARG A 137 -36.51 12.12 -18.86
C ARG A 137 -35.22 12.93 -18.97
N SER A 138 -34.70 13.35 -17.82
CA SER A 138 -33.40 14.02 -17.76
C SER A 138 -32.31 13.10 -18.34
N PHE A 139 -31.36 13.67 -19.08
CA PHE A 139 -30.19 12.99 -19.63
C PHE A 139 -29.40 12.17 -18.58
N TRP A 140 -29.47 12.56 -17.30
CA TRP A 140 -28.89 11.85 -16.16
C TRP A 140 -29.49 10.45 -15.90
N SER A 141 -30.69 10.17 -16.42
CA SER A 141 -31.29 8.84 -16.35
C SER A 141 -30.66 7.85 -17.33
N TYR A 142 -29.97 8.29 -18.38
CA TYR A 142 -29.36 7.41 -19.38
C TYR A 142 -27.94 6.98 -18.98
N VAL A 143 -27.23 7.79 -18.19
CA VAL A 143 -25.85 7.52 -17.76
C VAL A 143 -25.80 6.71 -16.44
N SER A 144 -26.93 6.49 -15.77
CA SER A 144 -27.00 5.71 -14.51
C SER A 144 -27.40 4.24 -14.72
N SER A 145 -27.47 3.76 -15.96
CA SER A 145 -27.77 2.36 -16.27
C SER A 145 -26.52 1.64 -16.78
N ASP A 146 -25.54 1.42 -15.89
CA ASP A 146 -24.61 0.31 -16.04
C ASP A 146 -25.12 -0.85 -15.17
N ASP A 147 -25.84 -1.74 -15.84
CA ASP A 147 -26.05 -3.11 -15.41
C ASP A 147 -24.71 -3.85 -15.42
N GLY A 148 -24.45 -4.65 -14.39
CA GLY A 148 -23.48 -5.74 -14.49
C GLY A 148 -22.17 -5.54 -13.74
N ASN A 149 -22.27 -5.70 -12.43
CA ASN A 149 -21.18 -6.13 -11.56
C ASN A 149 -20.47 -7.38 -12.14
N SER A 150 -19.38 -7.21 -12.89
CA SER A 150 -18.42 -8.26 -13.24
C SER A 150 -17.15 -8.06 -12.42
N LEU A 151 -17.25 -8.44 -11.15
CA LEU A 151 -16.19 -8.34 -10.15
C LEU A 151 -15.21 -9.54 -10.17
N THR A 152 -14.92 -10.13 -11.33
CA THR A 152 -13.98 -11.27 -11.42
C THR A 152 -13.18 -11.30 -12.72
N SER A 153 -12.36 -10.28 -12.98
CA SER A 153 -11.43 -10.34 -14.14
C SER A 153 -10.05 -9.72 -13.93
N TRP A 154 -9.62 -9.44 -12.69
CA TRP A 154 -8.25 -8.93 -12.47
C TRP A 154 -7.53 -9.59 -11.28
N LEU A 155 -7.75 -10.90 -11.10
CA LEU A 155 -6.76 -11.80 -10.49
C LEU A 155 -5.66 -12.13 -11.52
N SER A 156 -4.92 -11.12 -11.97
CA SER A 156 -3.71 -11.28 -12.77
C SER A 156 -2.81 -10.06 -12.61
N LEU A 157 -2.28 -9.90 -11.41
CA LEU A 157 -1.00 -9.25 -11.20
C LEU A 157 -0.20 -10.10 -10.22
N GLU A 158 0.43 -11.12 -10.80
CA GLU A 158 1.63 -11.75 -10.28
C GLU A 158 2.68 -10.65 -10.06
N CYS A 159 2.80 -10.18 -8.82
CA CYS A 159 4.00 -9.49 -8.36
C CYS A 159 5.03 -10.53 -7.92
N LEU A 160 5.59 -11.28 -8.87
CA LEU A 160 6.85 -11.99 -8.67
C LEU A 160 7.98 -11.16 -9.31
N PRO A 161 9.07 -10.87 -8.59
CA PRO A 161 10.22 -10.20 -9.20
C PRO A 161 10.88 -11.14 -10.21
N ALA A 162 11.07 -10.64 -11.44
CA ALA A 162 11.77 -11.31 -12.51
C ALA A 162 13.20 -11.71 -12.08
N VAL A 163 13.41 -13.01 -11.86
CA VAL A 163 14.75 -13.62 -11.78
C VAL A 163 15.21 -13.89 -13.20
N LYS A 164 16.27 -13.22 -13.63
CA LYS A 164 16.93 -13.52 -14.91
C LYS A 164 17.68 -14.85 -14.78
N PRO A 165 17.56 -15.78 -15.75
CA PRO A 165 18.44 -16.93 -15.79
C PRO A 165 19.84 -16.50 -16.26
N ASP A 166 20.85 -16.78 -15.42
CA ASP A 166 22.26 -16.68 -15.78
C ASP A 166 22.61 -17.80 -16.78
N GLU A 167 23.03 -17.41 -17.98
CA GLU A 167 23.74 -18.28 -18.92
C GLU A 167 25.14 -18.58 -18.37
N SER A 168 25.37 -19.81 -17.90
CA SER A 168 26.71 -20.37 -17.81
C SER A 168 26.77 -21.66 -18.64
N LYS A 169 27.57 -21.57 -19.71
CA LYS A 169 27.96 -22.66 -20.59
C LYS A 169 29.14 -23.43 -19.99
N GLU A 170 29.25 -24.66 -20.48
CA GLU A 170 30.44 -25.52 -20.57
C GLU A 170 30.70 -26.53 -19.44
N SER A 171 30.10 -27.71 -19.65
CA SER A 171 30.57 -29.00 -19.17
C SER A 171 31.80 -29.44 -19.96
N GLY A 172 32.96 -29.50 -19.29
CA GLY A 172 34.18 -30.13 -19.75
C GLY A 172 34.58 -31.28 -18.83
N SER A 173 34.38 -32.50 -19.31
CA SER A 173 34.82 -33.76 -18.74
C SER A 173 36.34 -33.86 -18.59
N SER A 174 36.87 -34.26 -17.42
CA SER A 174 37.86 -35.36 -17.30
C SER A 174 38.22 -35.70 -15.84
N LEU A 175 37.96 -36.97 -15.49
CA LEU A 175 38.75 -37.92 -14.70
C LEU A 175 39.82 -37.39 -13.71
N GLY A 176 39.70 -37.84 -12.46
CA GLY A 176 40.76 -37.75 -11.45
C GLY A 176 40.46 -38.63 -10.24
N VAL A 177 40.73 -39.93 -10.37
CA VAL A 177 40.77 -40.90 -9.27
C VAL A 177 41.92 -40.52 -8.33
N PHE A 178 41.70 -40.33 -7.03
CA PHE A 178 42.77 -40.49 -6.03
C PHE A 178 42.22 -40.93 -4.68
N SER A 179 42.41 -42.23 -4.42
CA SER A 179 42.38 -42.88 -3.11
C SER A 179 43.65 -42.53 -2.32
N PHE A 180 43.55 -42.31 -0.99
CA PHE A 180 44.39 -42.96 0.06
C PHE A 180 43.97 -42.43 1.45
N SER A 181 43.29 -43.23 2.28
CA SER A 181 43.80 -44.05 3.40
C SER A 181 44.22 -43.28 4.67
N ARG A 182 43.53 -43.63 5.77
CA ARG A 182 43.84 -43.28 7.16
C ARG A 182 45.18 -43.90 7.60
N LYS A 183 45.90 -43.18 8.46
CA LYS A 183 46.30 -43.63 9.80
C LYS A 183 46.60 -42.43 10.67
#